data_AF-A0A7C6ZPF9-F1
#
_entry.id   AF-A0A7C6ZPF9-F1
#
_cell.length_a   1.000
_cell.length_b   1.000
_cell.length_c   1.000
_cell.angle_alpha   90.00
_cell.angle_beta   90.00
_cell.angle_gamma   90.00
#
_symmetry.space_group_name_H-M   'P 1'
#
loop_
_entity.id
_entity.type
_entity.pdbx_description
1 polymer ?
#
loop_
_entity_poly.entity_id
_entity_poly.type
_entity_poly.pdbx_seq_one_letter_code
_entity_poly.pdbx_strand_id
1 'polypeptide(L)'
;SIHANSFLAPEPNGTETFFYGVASESQRLAGCVHSTLVASLGLRDRNVKERELYLLREVRVPSCLVEVAFASNIEEEILMMSPNFRQKAASAIFEGLQKYFKAQ
;
A
#
# COMPACT_ATOMS: atom_id res chain seq x y z
N SER A 1 1.17 -5.77 -5.91
CA SER A 1 0.99 -6.82 -4.89
C SER A 1 0.29 -6.25 -3.68
N ILE A 2 -0.56 -7.02 -3.00
CA ILE A 2 -1.32 -6.59 -1.81
C ILE A 2 -0.92 -7.49 -0.64
N HIS A 3 -0.45 -6.89 0.45
CA HIS A 3 0.09 -7.58 1.61
C HIS A 3 -0.48 -6.99 2.91
N ALA A 4 -0.33 -7.75 3.99
CA ALA A 4 -0.49 -7.30 5.36
C ALA A 4 0.86 -7.44 6.06
N ASN A 5 1.31 -6.37 6.69
CA ASN A 5 2.64 -6.28 7.27
C ASN A 5 2.69 -7.05 8.59
N SER A 6 3.88 -7.35 9.07
CA SER A 6 4.08 -7.97 10.38
C SER A 6 5.45 -7.61 10.92
N PHE A 7 5.51 -7.37 12.23
CA PHE A 7 6.76 -7.15 12.94
C PHE A 7 6.79 -7.98 14.23
N LEU A 8 7.98 -8.19 14.79
CA LEU A 8 8.13 -8.97 16.04
C LEU A 8 7.46 -8.28 17.23
N ALA A 9 7.53 -6.95 17.25
CA ALA A 9 6.87 -6.12 18.24
C ALA A 9 5.47 -5.72 17.71
N PRO A 10 4.43 -5.67 18.57
CA PRO A 10 3.05 -5.39 18.14
C PRO A 10 2.74 -3.90 17.91
N GLU A 11 3.63 -3.00 18.33
CA GLU A 11 3.40 -1.55 18.28
C GLU A 11 3.38 -0.93 16.88
N PRO A 12 4.20 -1.37 15.89
CA PRO A 12 4.15 -0.83 14.54
C PRO A 12 2.76 -0.98 13.91
N ASN A 13 2.26 0.13 13.36
CA ASN A 13 1.00 0.23 12.66
C ASN A 13 1.15 1.17 11.45
N GLY A 14 0.14 1.17 10.59
CA GLY A 14 -0.01 2.07 9.45
C GLY A 14 0.11 1.38 8.09
N THR A 15 -0.13 2.19 7.06
CA THR A 15 -0.03 1.77 5.66
C THR A 15 1.31 2.23 5.08
N GLU A 16 2.00 1.34 4.35
CA GLU A 16 3.17 1.68 3.52
C GLU A 16 3.05 1.11 2.12
N THR A 17 3.66 1.79 1.16
CA THR A 17 3.70 1.33 -0.23
C THR A 17 5.14 1.33 -0.72
N PHE A 18 5.54 0.22 -1.34
CA PHE A 18 6.86 0.02 -1.89
C PHE A 18 6.85 0.05 -3.41
N PHE A 19 7.92 0.59 -3.97
CA PHE A 19 8.25 0.54 -5.40
C PHE A 19 9.76 0.27 -5.56
N TYR A 20 10.20 0.05 -6.79
CA TYR A 20 11.62 -0.06 -7.14
C TYR A 20 11.93 0.80 -8.38
N GLY A 21 13.04 1.53 -8.36
CA GLY A 21 13.51 2.40 -9.45
C GLY A 21 13.17 3.88 -9.24
N VAL A 22 14.19 4.73 -9.16
CA VAL A 22 14.09 6.20 -8.95
C VAL A 22 13.40 6.90 -10.13
N ALA A 23 12.49 7.84 -9.83
CA ALA A 23 11.76 8.65 -10.82
C ALA A 23 11.02 7.82 -11.89
N SER A 24 10.60 6.60 -11.51
CA SER A 24 9.92 5.66 -12.40
C SER A 24 8.40 5.81 -12.39
N GLU A 25 7.76 5.26 -13.41
CA GLU A 25 6.30 5.08 -13.42
C GLU A 25 5.79 4.22 -12.24
N SER A 26 6.65 3.35 -11.69
CA SER A 26 6.36 2.60 -10.45
C SER A 26 6.25 3.53 -9.24
N GLN A 27 7.11 4.55 -9.14
CA GLN A 27 7.02 5.56 -8.08
C GLN A 27 5.72 6.36 -8.19
N ARG A 28 5.33 6.75 -9.41
CA ARG A 28 4.07 7.46 -9.68
C ARG A 28 2.86 6.61 -9.31
N LEU A 29 2.84 5.35 -9.75
CA LEU A 29 1.81 4.37 -9.40
C LEU A 29 1.68 4.21 -7.88
N ALA A 30 2.82 4.00 -7.20
CA ALA A 30 2.86 3.85 -5.75
C ALA A 30 2.32 5.09 -5.03
N GLY A 31 2.68 6.30 -5.47
CA GLY A 31 2.16 7.56 -4.95
C GLY A 31 0.64 7.70 -5.11
N CYS A 32 0.11 7.42 -6.30
CA CYS A 32 -1.32 7.48 -6.55
C CYS A 32 -2.10 6.52 -5.64
N VAL A 33 -1.67 5.26 -5.55
CA VAL A 33 -2.31 4.23 -4.71
C VAL A 33 -2.16 4.52 -3.21
N HIS A 34 -0.99 4.98 -2.77
CA HIS A 34 -0.75 5.27 -1.36
C HIS A 34 -1.61 6.43 -0.85
N SER A 35 -1.70 7.51 -1.64
CA SER A 35 -2.47 8.70 -1.25
C SER A 35 -3.96 8.40 -1.04
N THR A 36 -4.56 7.51 -1.85
CA THR A 36 -5.97 7.14 -1.69
C THR A 36 -6.18 6.18 -0.52
N LEU A 37 -5.24 5.26 -0.28
CA LEU A 37 -5.29 4.37 0.87
C LEU A 37 -5.23 5.13 2.19
N VAL A 38 -4.24 6.01 2.37
CA VAL A 38 -4.10 6.79 3.61
C VAL A 38 -5.34 7.64 3.87
N ALA A 39 -5.86 8.31 2.82
CA ALA A 39 -7.08 9.12 2.94
C ALA A 39 -8.33 8.30 3.28
N SER A 40 -8.46 7.06 2.76
CA SER A 40 -9.64 6.22 2.94
C SER A 40 -9.64 5.42 4.24
N LEU A 41 -8.47 4.91 4.63
CA LEU A 41 -8.32 4.03 5.79
C LEU A 41 -8.09 4.81 7.08
N GLY A 42 -7.55 6.02 7.02
CA GLY A 42 -7.23 6.83 8.20
C GLY A 42 -6.16 6.23 9.10
N LEU A 43 -5.41 5.23 8.60
CA LEU A 43 -4.28 4.64 9.30
C LEU A 43 -3.07 5.57 9.23
N ARG A 44 -2.08 5.29 10.09
CA ARG A 44 -0.82 6.04 10.10
C ARG A 44 -0.16 5.99 8.73
N ASP A 45 0.17 7.17 8.19
CA ASP A 45 0.94 7.30 6.97
C ASP A 45 2.42 6.93 7.25
N ARG A 46 2.88 5.85 6.62
CA ARG A 46 4.28 5.42 6.70
C ARG A 46 5.06 5.75 5.44
N ASN A 47 4.46 6.48 4.49
CA ASN A 47 5.00 6.93 3.23
C ASN A 47 5.22 5.84 2.17
N VAL A 48 5.42 6.32 0.95
CA VAL A 48 5.96 5.56 -0.17
C VAL A 48 7.47 5.41 -0.03
N LYS A 49 8.01 4.20 -0.21
CA LYS A 49 9.43 3.90 -0.04
C LYS A 49 9.98 3.06 -1.18
N GLU A 50 11.23 3.30 -1.55
CA GLU A 50 11.95 2.41 -2.44
C GLU A 50 12.44 1.18 -1.68
N ARG A 51 12.21 -0.02 -2.24
CA ARG A 51 12.72 -1.30 -1.73
C ARG A 51 13.06 -2.24 -2.88
N GLU A 52 14.24 -2.85 -2.81
CA GLU A 52 14.64 -3.92 -3.73
C GLU A 52 14.01 -5.25 -3.30
N LEU A 53 12.72 -5.41 -3.57
CA LEU A 53 12.02 -6.67 -3.41
C LEU A 53 12.09 -7.45 -4.73
N TYR A 54 12.34 -8.76 -4.67
CA TYR A 54 12.46 -9.61 -5.86
C TYR A 54 11.34 -9.36 -6.89
N LEU A 55 10.08 -9.37 -6.43
CA LEU A 55 8.94 -9.09 -7.31
C LEU A 55 9.03 -7.71 -8.00
N LEU A 56 9.37 -6.66 -7.25
CA LEU A 56 9.42 -5.30 -7.78
C LEU A 56 10.62 -5.08 -8.72
N ARG A 57 11.69 -5.86 -8.54
CA ARG A 57 12.88 -5.82 -9.39
C ARG A 57 12.69 -6.55 -10.72
N GLU A 58 12.02 -7.70 -10.71
CA GLU A 58 11.91 -8.56 -11.90
C GLU A 58 10.74 -8.18 -12.83
N VAL A 59 9.72 -7.47 -12.31
CA VAL A 59 8.55 -7.05 -13.10
C VAL A 59 8.90 -5.88 -14.01
N ARG A 60 8.71 -6.06 -15.32
CA ARG A 60 9.07 -5.08 -16.37
C ARG A 60 8.00 -4.03 -16.69
N VAL A 61 6.95 -3.95 -15.88
CA VAL A 61 5.87 -2.95 -16.00
C VAL A 61 5.79 -2.14 -14.70
N PRO A 62 5.18 -0.93 -14.70
CA PRO A 62 4.99 -0.16 -13.49
C PRO A 62 4.34 -1.02 -12.39
N SER A 63 4.98 -1.11 -11.23
CA SER A 63 4.55 -2.02 -10.17
C SER A 63 4.79 -1.44 -8.78
N CYS A 64 3.92 -1.81 -7.84
CA CYS A 64 4.07 -1.47 -6.42
C CYS A 64 3.58 -2.61 -5.53
N LEU A 65 4.09 -2.64 -4.30
CA LEU A 65 3.62 -3.53 -3.23
C LEU A 65 3.01 -2.66 -2.14
N VAL A 66 1.76 -2.94 -1.77
CA VAL A 66 1.08 -2.24 -0.69
C VAL A 66 1.08 -3.14 0.54
N GLU A 67 1.56 -2.62 1.66
CA GLU A 67 1.30 -3.14 2.99
C GLU A 67 0.13 -2.36 3.57
N VAL A 68 -1.07 -2.97 3.55
CA VAL A 68 -2.33 -2.28 3.85
C VAL A 68 -2.38 -1.84 5.32
N ALA A 69 -2.02 -2.74 6.22
CA ALA A 69 -1.96 -2.56 7.67
C ALA A 69 -1.07 -3.67 8.28
N PHE A 70 -0.84 -3.65 9.58
CA PHE A 70 -0.04 -4.64 10.32
C PHE A 70 -0.91 -5.72 10.95
N ALA A 71 -0.71 -6.99 10.55
CA ALA A 71 -1.35 -8.15 11.17
C ALA A 71 -0.80 -8.44 12.57
N SER A 72 0.41 -7.96 12.89
CA SER A 72 0.99 -8.06 14.23
C SER A 72 0.44 -7.02 15.22
N ASN A 73 -0.30 -6.01 14.72
CA ASN A 73 -0.91 -4.99 15.57
C ASN A 73 -2.39 -5.34 15.80
N ILE A 74 -2.78 -5.52 17.07
CA ILE A 74 -4.11 -6.05 17.42
C ILE A 74 -5.26 -5.18 16.92
N GLU A 75 -5.11 -3.85 16.90
CA GLU A 75 -6.16 -2.95 16.44
C GLU A 75 -6.33 -3.05 14.92
N GLU A 76 -5.22 -3.09 14.18
CA GLU A 76 -5.23 -3.24 12.73
C GLU A 76 -5.62 -4.64 12.26
N GLU A 77 -5.28 -5.69 13.01
CA GLU A 77 -5.76 -7.05 12.76
C GLU A 77 -7.29 -7.13 12.83
N ILE A 78 -7.89 -6.57 13.88
CA ILE A 78 -9.36 -6.50 14.03
C ILE A 78 -9.98 -5.72 12.86
N LEU A 79 -9.37 -4.61 12.44
CA LEU A 79 -9.81 -3.87 11.27
C LEU A 79 -9.74 -4.74 10.00
N MET A 80 -8.64 -5.44 9.74
CA MET A 80 -8.48 -6.29 8.55
C MET A 80 -9.47 -7.46 8.52
N MET A 81 -9.92 -7.95 9.69
CA MET A 81 -10.97 -8.97 9.79
C MET A 81 -12.36 -8.44 9.41
N SER A 82 -12.57 -7.11 9.42
CA SER A 82 -13.83 -6.49 8.99
C SER A 82 -14.00 -6.49 7.47
N PRO A 83 -15.13 -7.04 6.94
CA PRO A 83 -15.45 -6.94 5.51
C PRO A 83 -15.53 -5.50 5.00
N ASN A 84 -16.03 -4.57 5.82
CA ASN A 84 -16.15 -3.16 5.47
C ASN A 84 -14.77 -2.52 5.27
N PHE A 85 -13.82 -2.81 6.18
CA PHE A 85 -12.45 -2.31 6.04
C PHE A 85 -11.78 -2.83 4.76
N ARG A 86 -11.92 -4.14 4.48
CA ARG A 86 -11.39 -4.73 3.24
C ARG A 86 -12.01 -4.10 1.99
N GLN A 87 -13.32 -3.84 2.01
CA GLN A 87 -13.99 -3.16 0.90
C GLN A 87 -13.50 -1.72 0.72
N LYS A 88 -13.27 -0.98 1.82
CA LYS A 88 -12.67 0.36 1.76
C LYS A 88 -11.26 0.33 1.17
N ALA A 89 -10.41 -0.58 1.64
CA ALA A 89 -9.05 -0.75 1.11
C ALA A 89 -9.06 -1.07 -0.39
N ALA A 90 -9.91 -2.02 -0.83
CA ALA A 90 -10.05 -2.37 -2.23
C ALA A 90 -10.52 -1.19 -3.10
N SER A 91 -11.50 -0.43 -2.60
CA SER A 91 -12.02 0.76 -3.29
C SER A 91 -10.95 1.85 -3.40
N ALA A 92 -10.19 2.09 -2.33
CA ALA A 92 -9.09 3.04 -2.32
C ALA A 92 -7.96 2.66 -3.28
N ILE A 93 -7.61 1.37 -3.37
CA ILE A 93 -6.63 0.88 -4.35
C ILE A 93 -7.16 1.12 -5.78
N PHE A 94 -8.42 0.81 -6.03
CA PHE A 94 -9.05 1.04 -7.33
C PHE A 94 -9.05 2.52 -7.72
N GLU A 95 -9.44 3.43 -6.82
CA GLU A 95 -9.37 4.87 -7.06
C GLU A 95 -7.93 5.34 -7.32
N GLY A 96 -6.95 4.79 -6.60
CA GLY A 96 -5.53 5.07 -6.81
C GLY A 96 -5.06 4.67 -8.20
N LEU A 97 -5.48 3.50 -8.66
CA LEU A 97 -5.23 3.04 -10.04
C LEU A 97 -5.91 3.96 -11.06
N GLN A 98 -7.17 4.36 -10.83
CA GLN A 98 -7.85 5.30 -11.70
C GLN A 98 -7.11 6.64 -11.80
N LYS A 99 -6.60 7.17 -10.68
CA LYS A 99 -5.76 8.39 -10.68
C LYS A 99 -4.49 8.20 -11.51
N TYR A 100 -3.81 7.06 -11.35
CA TYR A 100 -2.60 6.74 -12.13
C TYR A 100 -2.87 6.72 -13.64
N PHE A 101 -3.96 6.08 -14.08
CA PHE A 101 -4.28 5.99 -15.51
C PHE A 101 -4.93 7.26 -16.11
N LYS A 102 -5.57 8.11 -15.31
CA LYS A 102 -6.16 9.38 -15.78
C LYS A 102 -5.16 10.52 -15.89
N ALA A 103 -4.05 10.46 -15.16
CA ALA A 103 -2.99 11.47 -15.20
C ALA A 103 -2.03 11.29 -16.40
N GLN A 104 -2.47 10.57 -17.43
CA GLN A 104 -1.73 10.26 -18.65
C GLN A 104 -2.18 11.16 -19.80
#